data_AF-A0A819P2K5-F1
#
_entry.id   AF-A0A819P2K5-F1
#
_cell.length_a   1.000
_cell.length_b   1.000
_cell.length_c   1.000
_cell.angle_alpha   90.00
_cell.angle_beta   90.00
_cell.angle_gamma   90.00
#
_symmetry.space_group_name_H-M   'P 1'
#
loop_
_entity.id
_entity.type
_entity.pdbx_description
1 polymer ?
#
loop_
_entity_poly.entity_id
_entity_poly.type
_entity_poly.pdbx_seq_one_letter_code
_entity_poly.pdbx_strand_id
1 'polypeptide(L)'
;ILNSLLDIIGCQRAFQYAHEAIRLYNTHDSSIIIKSDNGQIRTLGGIYFKMLIKDNDNNLINEYERNQIKKRNQEIQKIKKKKKTKKINNKNSMKDN
;
A
#
# COMPACT_ATOMS: atom_id res chain seq x y z
N ILE A 1 -2.59 -14.14 6.05
CA ILE A 1 -3.40 -12.92 6.32
C ILE A 1 -2.60 -11.65 6.03
N LEU A 2 -1.46 -11.39 6.67
CA LEU A 2 -0.67 -10.18 6.41
C LEU A 2 -0.14 -10.07 4.97
N ASN A 3 0.39 -11.16 4.39
CA ASN A 3 0.86 -11.18 3.00
C ASN A 3 -0.26 -10.86 2.01
N SER A 4 -1.45 -11.45 2.20
CA SER A 4 -2.64 -11.16 1.40
C SER A 4 -3.08 -9.69 1.50
N LEU A 5 -2.88 -9.08 2.67
CA LEU A 5 -3.13 -7.67 2.92
C LEU A 5 -2.19 -6.78 2.12
N LEU A 6 -0.89 -7.09 2.15
CA LEU A 6 0.13 -6.37 1.38
C LEU A 6 -0.11 -6.47 -0.13
N ASP A 7 -0.65 -7.58 -0.61
CA ASP A 7 -1.02 -7.75 -2.02
C ASP A 7 -2.26 -6.91 -2.42
N ILE A 8 -3.20 -6.68 -1.49
CA ILE A 8 -4.45 -5.95 -1.75
C ILE A 8 -4.25 -4.43 -1.72
N ILE A 9 -3.58 -3.91 -0.68
CA ILE A 9 -3.42 -2.45 -0.48
C ILE A 9 -2.03 -1.94 -0.87
N GLY A 10 -1.05 -2.84 -1.06
CA GLY A 10 0.35 -2.49 -1.27
C GLY A 10 1.09 -2.16 0.02
N CYS A 11 2.39 -2.44 0.05
CA CYS A 11 3.25 -2.21 1.23
C CYS A 11 3.25 -0.76 1.71
N GLN A 12 3.13 0.20 0.79
CA GLN A 12 3.12 1.63 1.14
C GLN A 12 1.88 2.02 1.96
N ARG A 13 0.68 1.58 1.54
CA ARG A 13 -0.56 1.85 2.30
C ARG A 13 -0.60 1.06 3.60
N ALA A 14 -0.13 -0.19 3.59
CA ALA A 14 -0.03 -0.99 4.81
C ALA A 14 0.84 -0.30 5.87
N PHE A 15 1.98 0.28 5.45
CA PHE A 15 2.82 1.05 6.35
C PHE A 15 2.14 2.33 6.85
N GLN A 16 1.42 3.04 5.99
CA GLN A 16 0.64 4.23 6.39
C GLN A 16 -0.43 3.88 7.44
N TYR A 17 -1.18 2.78 7.27
CA TYR A 17 -2.15 2.34 8.27
C TYR A 17 -1.49 1.93 9.58
N ALA A 18 -0.32 1.27 9.53
CA ALA A 18 0.41 0.92 10.74
C ALA A 18 0.84 2.18 11.50
N HIS A 19 1.37 3.18 10.80
CA HIS A 19 1.79 4.45 11.40
C HIS A 19 0.61 5.23 12.02
N GLU A 20 -0.51 5.34 11.30
CA GLU A 20 -1.71 5.99 11.83
C GLU A 20 -2.35 5.22 12.98
N ALA A 21 -2.34 3.89 12.96
CA ALA A 21 -2.85 3.09 14.07
C ALA A 21 -2.06 3.36 15.37
N ILE A 22 -0.73 3.50 15.27
CA ILE A 22 0.13 3.86 16.41
C ILE A 22 -0.22 5.27 16.91
N ARG A 23 -0.37 6.24 15.99
CA ARG A 23 -0.74 7.61 16.35
C ARG A 23 -2.08 7.64 17.11
N LEU A 24 -3.10 6.98 16.57
CA LEU A 24 -4.44 6.91 17.16
C LEU A 24 -4.46 6.21 18.53
N TYR A 25 -3.70 5.11 18.67
CA TYR A 25 -3.58 4.39 19.94
C TYR A 25 -3.00 5.30 21.05
N ASN A 26 -2.01 6.13 20.72
CA ASN A 26 -1.34 7.00 21.67
C ASN A 26 -2.13 8.28 22.01
N THR A 27 -3.03 8.74 21.13
CA THR A 27 -3.81 9.96 21.37
C THR A 27 -4.99 9.77 22.33
N HIS A 28 -5.31 8.53 22.75
CA HIS A 28 -6.45 8.19 23.62
C HIS A 28 -7.79 8.84 23.22
N ASP A 29 -7.97 9.07 21.92
CA ASP A 29 -9.18 9.67 21.37
C ASP A 29 -10.36 8.69 21.50
N SER A 30 -11.57 9.20 21.71
CA SER A 30 -12.79 8.39 21.91
C SER A 30 -13.47 7.97 20.60
N SER A 31 -12.75 8.04 19.48
CA SER A 31 -13.29 7.68 18.17
C SER A 31 -13.73 6.21 18.09
N ILE A 32 -14.71 5.92 17.22
CA ILE A 32 -15.19 4.55 16.92
C ILE A 32 -14.10 3.64 16.30
N ILE A 33 -12.98 4.24 15.89
CA ILE A 33 -11.80 3.52 15.41
C ILE A 33 -11.02 2.95 16.60
N ILE A 34 -10.98 3.68 17.72
CA ILE A 34 -10.24 3.31 18.93
C ILE A 34 -11.11 2.48 19.88
N LYS A 35 -12.42 2.76 19.99
CA LYS A 35 -13.35 1.98 20.82
C LYS A 35 -14.14 0.97 19.99
N SER A 36 -14.40 -0.20 20.56
CA SER A 36 -15.40 -1.14 20.05
C SER A 36 -16.81 -0.74 20.46
N ASP A 37 -17.81 -1.41 19.87
CA ASP A 37 -19.23 -1.06 20.04
C ASP A 37 -19.69 -1.25 21.51
N ASN A 38 -18.95 -2.03 22.29
CA ASN A 38 -19.10 -2.22 23.74
C ASN A 38 -18.28 -1.21 24.59
N GLY A 39 -17.68 -0.19 23.98
CA GLY A 39 -16.88 0.85 24.64
C GLY A 39 -15.46 0.46 25.03
N GLN A 40 -15.03 -0.79 24.81
CA GLN A 40 -13.66 -1.23 25.10
C GLN A 40 -12.66 -0.63 24.11
N ILE A 41 -11.45 -0.33 24.58
CA ILE A 41 -10.37 0.13 23.72
C ILE A 41 -9.86 -1.06 22.89
N ARG A 42 -9.83 -0.88 21.57
CA ARG A 42 -9.28 -1.87 20.63
C ARG A 42 -7.77 -1.95 20.80
N THR A 43 -7.24 -3.16 20.64
CA THR A 43 -5.78 -3.35 20.55
C THR A 43 -5.22 -2.62 19.33
N LEU A 44 -3.91 -2.36 19.31
CA LEU A 44 -3.24 -1.75 18.16
C LEU A 44 -3.55 -2.49 16.84
N GLY A 45 -3.52 -3.82 16.87
CA GLY A 45 -3.92 -4.65 15.74
C GLY A 45 -5.40 -4.46 15.36
N GLY A 46 -6.30 -4.37 16.35
CA GLY A 46 -7.72 -4.10 16.12
C GLY A 46 -7.98 -2.73 15.49
N ILE A 47 -7.23 -1.70 15.88
CA ILE A 47 -7.28 -0.36 15.28
C ILE A 47 -6.83 -0.43 13.82
N TYR A 48 -5.67 -1.04 13.55
CA TYR A 48 -5.16 -1.25 12.20
C TYR A 48 -6.17 -1.95 11.29
N PHE A 49 -6.78 -3.04 11.75
CA PHE A 49 -7.78 -3.77 10.97
C PHE A 49 -9.08 -2.97 10.79
N LYS A 50 -9.52 -2.20 11.79
CA LYS A 50 -10.73 -1.36 11.65
C LYS A 50 -10.50 -0.23 10.66
N MET A 51 -9.30 0.36 10.63
CA MET A 51 -8.90 1.35 9.62
C MET A 51 -8.90 0.76 8.21
N LEU A 52 -8.33 -0.42 8.05
CA LEU A 52 -8.36 -1.15 6.78
C LEU A 52 -9.79 -1.41 6.30
N ILE A 53 -10.68 -1.89 7.18
CA ILE A 53 -12.09 -2.17 6.83
C ILE A 53 -12.81 -0.87 6.45
N LYS A 54 -12.65 0.19 7.25
CA LYS A 54 -13.25 1.50 6.93
C LYS A 54 -12.75 2.06 5.61
N ASP A 55 -11.47 1.90 5.31
CA ASP A 55 -10.92 2.30 4.03
C ASP A 55 -11.50 1.43 2.90
N ASN A 56 -11.68 0.13 3.11
CA ASN A 56 -12.34 -0.76 2.14
C ASN A 56 -13.82 -0.43 1.91
N ASP A 57 -14.53 0.01 2.94
CA ASP A 57 -15.91 0.51 2.83
C ASP A 57 -15.96 1.87 2.12
N ASN A 58 -14.93 2.72 2.32
CA ASN A 58 -14.75 3.97 1.59
C ASN A 58 -14.14 3.78 0.18
N ASN A 59 -13.64 2.59 -0.16
CA ASN A 59 -12.94 2.27 -1.42
C ASN A 59 -13.90 2.05 -2.62
N LEU A 60 -15.22 2.26 -2.44
CA LEU A 60 -16.09 2.67 -3.55
C LEU A 60 -15.64 4.03 -4.13
N ILE A 61 -14.95 4.84 -3.33
CA ILE A 61 -14.22 6.02 -3.78
C ILE A 61 -12.81 5.55 -4.17
N ASN A 62 -12.45 5.81 -5.42
CA ASN A 62 -11.10 5.71 -6.01
C ASN A 62 -10.64 4.41 -6.69
N GLU A 63 -11.56 3.70 -7.36
CA GLU A 63 -11.20 2.85 -8.50
C GLU A 63 -10.42 3.62 -9.59
N TYR A 64 -10.71 4.92 -9.75
CA TYR A 64 -9.99 5.83 -10.62
C TYR A 64 -8.51 6.00 -10.23
N GLU A 65 -8.20 6.36 -8.97
CA GLU A 65 -6.80 6.44 -8.50
C GLU A 65 -6.08 5.10 -8.60
N ARG A 66 -6.75 3.98 -8.28
CA ARG A 66 -6.18 2.63 -8.45
C ARG A 66 -5.78 2.36 -9.89
N ASN A 67 -6.62 2.75 -10.84
CA ASN A 67 -6.32 2.61 -12.26
C ASN A 67 -5.17 3.52 -12.72
N GLN A 68 -5.04 4.72 -12.17
CA GLN A 68 -3.92 5.62 -12.48
C GLN A 68 -2.58 5.09 -11.94
N ILE A 69 -2.57 4.57 -10.70
CA ILE A 69 -1.38 3.94 -10.10
C ILE A 69 -0.97 2.70 -10.90
N LYS A 70 -1.95 1.88 -11.34
CA LYS A 70 -1.70 0.69 -12.16
C LYS A 70 -1.07 1.06 -13.51
N LYS A 71 -1.57 2.09 -14.20
CA LYS A 71 -0.98 2.61 -15.45
C LYS A 71 0.47 3.06 -15.24
N ARG A 72 0.73 3.86 -14.21
CA ARG A 72 2.07 4.38 -13.91
C ARG A 72 3.07 3.27 -13.60
N ASN A 73 2.66 2.24 -12.87
CA ASN A 73 3.51 1.07 -12.57
C ASN A 73 3.84 0.25 -13.83
N GLN A 74 2.89 0.10 -14.75
CA GLN A 74 3.13 -0.57 -16.03
C GLN A 74 4.14 0.19 -16.90
N GLU A 75 4.08 1.52 -16.91
CA GLU A 75 5.05 2.37 -17.63
C GLU A 75 6.46 2.25 -17.04
N ILE A 76 6.60 2.27 -15.71
CA ILE A 76 7.87 2.07 -15.02
C ILE A 76 8.48 0.71 -15.38
N GLN A 77 7.68 -0.35 -15.43
CA GLN A 77 8.13 -1.69 -15.83
C GLN A 77 8.59 -1.73 -17.29
N LYS A 78 7.87 -1.06 -18.21
CA LYS A 78 8.27 -0.93 -19.62
C LYS A 78 9.61 -0.19 -19.75
N ILE A 79 9.81 0.89 -18.99
CA ILE A 79 11.07 1.66 -18.98
C ILE A 79 12.22 0.81 -18.42
N LYS A 80 12.00 0.07 -17.32
CA LYS A 80 13.01 -0.84 -16.76
C LYS A 80 13.41 -1.94 -17.75
N LYS A 81 12.45 -2.53 -18.47
CA LYS A 81 12.72 -3.51 -19.53
C LYS A 81 13.55 -2.90 -20.67
N LYS A 82 13.14 -1.73 -21.20
CA LYS A 82 13.91 -1.03 -22.27
C LYS A 82 15.34 -0.67 -21.84
N LYS A 83 15.54 -0.25 -20.59
CA LYS A 83 16.88 0.02 -20.04
C LYS A 83 17.73 -1.24 -19.91
N LYS A 84 17.14 -2.39 -19.53
CA LYS A 84 17.83 -3.69 -19.55
C LYS A 84 18.24 -4.10 -20.96
N THR A 85 17.37 -3.95 -21.96
CA THR A 85 17.68 -4.28 -23.36
C THR A 85 18.78 -3.39 -23.94
N LYS A 86 18.76 -2.08 -23.66
CA LYS A 86 19.86 -1.17 -24.07
C LYS A 86 21.20 -1.52 -23.42
N LYS A 87 21.21 -1.91 -22.14
CA LYS A 87 22.45 -2.37 -21.46
C LYS A 87 23.00 -3.67 -22.05
N ILE A 88 22.16 -4.57 -22.55
CA ILE A 88 22.60 -5.82 -23.20
C ILE A 88 23.17 -5.52 -24.59
N ASN A 89 22.50 -4.68 -25.39
CA ASN A 89 22.99 -4.34 -26.73
C ASN A 89 24.32 -3.57 -26.71
N ASN A 90 24.52 -2.63 -25.76
CA ASN A 90 25.80 -1.94 -25.60
C ASN A 90 26.95 -2.85 -25.12
N LYS A 91 26.63 -3.98 -24.47
CA LYS A 91 27.65 -4.91 -23.96
C LYS A 91 28.12 -5.89 -25.04
N ASN A 92 27.26 -6.17 -26.03
CA ASN A 92 27.64 -6.99 -27.18
C ASN A 92 28.43 -6.18 -28.22
N SER A 93 28.09 -4.90 -28.45
CA SER A 93 28.84 -4.05 -29.39
C SER A 93 30.28 -3.68 -28.94
N MET A 94 30.65 -3.95 -27.70
CA MET A 94 32.01 -3.75 -27.16
C MET A 94 32.86 -5.02 -27.19
N LYS A 95 32.29 -6.18 -27.55
CA LYS A 95 33.03 -7.44 -27.65
C LYS A 95 33.53 -7.76 -29.07
N ASP A 96 33.07 -7.01 -30.05
CA ASP A 96 33.37 -7.23 -31.47
C ASP A 96 34.38 -6.21 -32.05
N ASN A 97 35.10 -5.46 -31.20
CA ASN A 97 36.21 -4.58 -31.58
C ASN A 97 37.51 -5.02 -30.90
#